data_AF-A0A453ACC5-F1
#
_entry.id   AF-A0A453ACC5-F1
#
_cell.length_a   1.000
_cell.length_b   1.000
_cell.length_c   1.000
_cell.angle_alpha   90.00
_cell.angle_beta   90.00
_cell.angle_gamma   90.00
#
_symmetry.space_group_name_H-M   'P 1'
#
loop_
_entity.id
_entity.type
_entity.pdbx_description
1 polymer ?
#
loop_
_entity_poly.entity_id
_entity_poly.type
_entity_poly.pdbx_seq_one_letter_code
_entity_poly.pdbx_strand_id
1 'polypeptide(L)'
;LGWSQVDCLRDHVTKCGLAKKIELVVVSPLMRTLQTAVGVFGSGNCTDGESAPPLMVKGAEHSGRQAISSLDCAPFLAVEACRERLGVHPCDKRSSITRYRTLFPAIDFSLIENDEDVLWEPDVREAIDVVAARGMKFLDWLWTREENEIAIVTHSSFLDFTLNMYSKECHPTIAEDMRKRFANCELRSMVLVDRSNLGSDTPTCDFPGKIPAGLDLPSDVADKKHIEEASNGNRGAAGCLEHTHMSSPTRLISI
;
A
#
# COMPACT_ATOMS: atom_id res chain seq x y z
N LEU A 1 -12.42 11.85 -23.75
CA LEU A 1 -11.15 12.35 -23.15
C LEU A 1 -10.63 11.40 -22.08
N GLY A 2 -11.35 11.15 -20.98
CA GLY A 2 -10.88 10.29 -19.87
C GLY A 2 -10.38 8.89 -20.29
N TRP A 3 -11.18 8.12 -21.04
CA TRP A 3 -10.76 6.79 -21.51
C TRP A 3 -9.51 6.80 -22.41
N SER A 4 -9.27 7.87 -23.17
CA SER A 4 -8.04 8.00 -23.95
C SER A 4 -6.82 8.15 -23.05
N GLN A 5 -6.94 8.83 -21.91
CA GLN A 5 -5.86 8.96 -20.94
C GLN A 5 -5.61 7.62 -20.23
N VAL A 6 -6.68 6.89 -19.91
CA VAL A 6 -6.63 5.52 -19.38
C VAL A 6 -5.90 4.59 -20.34
N ASP A 7 -6.21 4.64 -21.64
CA ASP A 7 -5.56 3.81 -22.65
C ASP A 7 -4.06 4.14 -22.78
N CYS A 8 -3.69 5.44 -22.81
CA CYS A 8 -2.29 5.85 -22.82
C CYS A 8 -1.52 5.37 -21.57
N LEU A 9 -2.13 5.46 -20.39
CA LEU A 9 -1.51 5.00 -19.15
C LEU A 9 -1.39 3.47 -19.13
N ARG A 10 -2.43 2.74 -19.57
CA ARG A 10 -2.42 1.28 -19.73
C ARG A 10 -1.25 0.82 -20.61
N ASP A 11 -1.07 1.46 -21.76
CA ASP A 11 0.03 1.15 -22.69
C ASP A 11 1.38 1.37 -22.02
N HIS A 12 1.52 2.47 -21.28
CA HIS A 12 2.74 2.78 -20.53
C HIS A 12 3.05 1.71 -19.47
N VAL A 13 2.12 1.39 -18.57
CA VAL A 13 2.34 0.43 -17.47
C VAL A 13 2.56 -1.00 -17.97
N THR A 14 1.96 -1.34 -19.11
CA THR A 14 2.18 -2.62 -19.79
C THR A 14 3.60 -2.66 -20.38
N LYS A 15 4.00 -1.62 -21.10
CA LYS A 15 5.30 -1.53 -21.78
C LYS A 15 6.47 -1.51 -20.81
N CYS A 16 6.35 -0.82 -19.67
CA CYS A 16 7.40 -0.78 -18.66
C CYS A 16 7.40 -2.01 -17.72
N GLY A 17 6.41 -2.89 -17.85
CA GLY A 17 6.27 -4.10 -17.06
C GLY A 17 5.73 -3.88 -15.63
N LEU A 18 5.34 -2.65 -15.28
CA LEU A 18 4.78 -2.33 -13.97
C LEU A 18 3.51 -3.14 -13.70
N ALA A 19 2.62 -3.29 -14.69
CA ALA A 19 1.36 -4.03 -14.53
C ALA A 19 1.56 -5.48 -14.04
N LYS A 20 2.71 -6.10 -14.34
CA LYS A 20 3.05 -7.47 -13.91
C LYS A 20 3.64 -7.55 -12.51
N LYS A 21 4.07 -6.41 -11.96
CA LYS A 21 4.66 -6.32 -10.62
C LYS A 21 3.63 -6.02 -9.55
N ILE A 22 2.54 -5.34 -9.92
CA ILE A 22 1.48 -4.98 -8.98
C ILE A 22 0.90 -6.27 -8.37
N GLU A 23 0.87 -6.31 -7.04
CA GLU A 23 0.32 -7.39 -6.23
C GLU A 23 -1.09 -7.06 -5.75
N LEU A 24 -1.43 -5.77 -5.64
CA LEU A 24 -2.75 -5.27 -5.24
C LEU A 24 -3.07 -3.94 -5.91
N VAL A 25 -4.30 -3.79 -6.41
CA VAL A 25 -4.86 -2.49 -6.82
C VAL A 25 -5.86 -2.00 -5.77
N VAL A 26 -5.48 -0.99 -5.00
CA VAL A 26 -6.37 -0.27 -4.10
C VAL A 26 -7.06 0.85 -4.86
N VAL A 27 -8.39 0.92 -4.76
CA VAL A 27 -9.18 1.86 -5.56
C VAL A 27 -10.19 2.61 -4.70
N SER A 28 -10.31 3.91 -4.92
CA SER A 28 -11.42 4.68 -4.35
C SER A 28 -12.76 4.24 -4.96
N PRO A 29 -13.82 4.00 -4.16
CA PRO A 29 -15.12 3.55 -4.66
C PRO A 29 -15.94 4.70 -5.27
N LEU A 30 -15.31 5.53 -6.11
CA LEU A 30 -16.00 6.49 -6.97
C LEU A 30 -15.94 6.01 -8.41
N MET A 31 -17.04 6.13 -9.15
CA MET A 31 -17.18 5.56 -10.49
C MET A 31 -16.02 5.90 -11.44
N ARG A 32 -15.59 7.18 -11.45
CA ARG A 32 -14.46 7.65 -12.27
C ARG A 32 -13.16 6.90 -11.96
N THR A 33 -12.95 6.55 -10.69
CA THR A 33 -11.75 5.89 -10.21
C THR A 33 -11.83 4.39 -10.47
N LEU A 34 -12.99 3.77 -10.22
CA LEU A 34 -13.24 2.37 -10.58
C LEU A 34 -12.97 2.14 -12.08
N GLN A 35 -13.54 2.97 -12.96
CA GLN A 35 -13.31 2.89 -14.40
C GLN A 35 -11.84 3.10 -14.79
N THR A 36 -11.15 4.03 -14.13
CA THR A 36 -9.71 4.27 -14.36
C THR A 36 -8.90 3.04 -13.95
N ALA A 37 -9.14 2.49 -12.75
CA ALA A 37 -8.40 1.35 -12.23
C ALA A 37 -8.55 0.12 -13.11
N VAL A 38 -9.78 -0.27 -13.44
CA VAL A 38 -10.04 -1.45 -14.28
C VAL A 38 -9.53 -1.24 -15.71
N GLY A 39 -9.58 0.00 -16.21
CA GLY A 39 -9.08 0.34 -17.53
C GLY A 39 -7.56 0.24 -17.65
N VAL A 40 -6.83 0.69 -16.63
CA VAL A 40 -5.36 0.70 -16.60
C VAL A 40 -4.79 -0.67 -16.23
N PHE A 41 -5.33 -1.30 -15.18
CA PHE A 41 -4.73 -2.49 -14.56
C PHE A 41 -5.51 -3.78 -14.81
N GLY A 42 -6.70 -3.73 -15.39
CA GLY A 42 -7.46 -4.93 -15.77
C GLY A 42 -6.91 -5.59 -17.03
N SER A 43 -7.18 -6.88 -17.20
CA SER A 43 -6.65 -7.66 -18.33
C SER A 43 -7.57 -7.64 -19.53
N GLY A 44 -7.01 -7.26 -20.68
CA GLY A 44 -7.60 -7.26 -22.02
C GLY A 44 -9.13 -7.13 -22.14
N ASN A 45 -9.67 -7.77 -23.17
CA ASN A 45 -11.10 -8.01 -23.31
C ASN A 45 -11.39 -9.43 -22.83
N CYS A 46 -12.55 -9.66 -22.21
CA CYS A 46 -13.02 -11.02 -21.93
C CYS A 46 -13.16 -11.82 -23.23
N THR A 47 -12.64 -13.03 -23.24
CA THR A 47 -12.89 -14.03 -24.29
C THR A 47 -14.11 -14.88 -23.96
N ASP A 48 -14.83 -15.35 -24.97
CA ASP A 48 -16.00 -16.22 -24.78
C ASP A 48 -15.55 -17.55 -24.15
N GLY A 49 -15.99 -17.81 -22.91
CA GLY A 49 -15.68 -19.05 -22.17
C GLY A 49 -14.97 -18.86 -20.82
N GLU A 50 -14.65 -17.63 -20.42
CA GLU A 50 -14.05 -17.34 -19.12
C GLU A 50 -15.06 -17.60 -17.98
N SER A 51 -14.69 -18.47 -17.02
CA SER A 51 -15.54 -18.80 -15.87
C SER A 51 -15.47 -17.75 -14.74
N ALA A 52 -14.45 -16.88 -14.75
CA ALA A 52 -14.26 -15.86 -13.73
C ALA A 52 -15.17 -14.64 -13.99
N PRO A 53 -15.70 -13.99 -12.93
CA PRO A 53 -16.45 -12.76 -13.12
C PRO A 53 -15.55 -11.68 -13.76
N PRO A 54 -16.05 -10.88 -14.70
CA PRO A 54 -15.26 -9.83 -15.33
C PRO A 54 -14.89 -8.74 -14.31
N LEU A 55 -13.79 -8.04 -14.55
CA LEU A 55 -13.43 -6.89 -13.74
C LEU A 55 -14.36 -5.70 -14.01
N MET A 56 -14.83 -5.56 -15.25
CA MET A 56 -15.86 -4.60 -15.63
C MET A 56 -16.77 -5.21 -16.69
N VAL A 57 -18.09 -5.08 -16.53
CA VAL A 57 -19.05 -5.54 -17.54
C VAL A 57 -19.08 -4.63 -18.77
N LYS A 58 -19.55 -5.16 -19.89
CA LYS A 58 -19.69 -4.40 -21.13
C LYS A 58 -20.60 -3.19 -20.92
N GLY A 59 -20.14 -2.01 -21.36
CA GLY A 59 -20.90 -0.77 -21.30
C GLY A 59 -21.19 -0.25 -19.89
N ALA A 60 -20.42 -0.67 -18.87
CA ALA A 60 -20.58 -0.17 -17.50
C ALA A 60 -20.63 1.37 -17.46
N GLU A 61 -21.70 1.91 -16.87
CA GLU A 61 -22.05 3.35 -16.87
C GLU A 61 -21.93 4.05 -18.23
N HIS A 62 -22.47 3.46 -19.29
CA HIS A 62 -22.48 4.04 -20.63
C HIS A 62 -21.07 4.34 -21.18
N SER A 63 -20.05 3.62 -20.70
CA SER A 63 -18.66 3.80 -21.12
C SER A 63 -18.40 3.48 -22.60
N GLY A 64 -19.28 2.69 -23.24
CA GLY A 64 -19.07 2.18 -24.59
C GLY A 64 -17.92 1.18 -24.71
N ARG A 65 -17.33 0.75 -23.58
CA ARG A 65 -16.22 -0.21 -23.52
C ARG A 65 -16.74 -1.65 -23.58
N GLN A 66 -15.93 -2.55 -24.11
CA GLN A 66 -16.15 -3.98 -23.94
C GLN A 66 -15.93 -4.40 -22.48
N ALA A 67 -16.35 -5.61 -22.14
CA ALA A 67 -16.04 -6.17 -20.83
C ALA A 67 -14.52 -6.31 -20.68
N ILE A 68 -14.03 -6.00 -19.48
CA ILE A 68 -12.61 -6.10 -19.11
C ILE A 68 -12.44 -7.35 -18.24
N SER A 69 -11.48 -8.21 -18.58
CA SER A 69 -11.23 -9.44 -17.85
C SER A 69 -10.50 -9.18 -16.54
N SER A 70 -10.77 -10.05 -15.57
CA SER A 70 -10.07 -10.13 -14.29
C SER A 70 -8.95 -11.18 -14.30
N LEU A 71 -8.79 -11.93 -15.40
CA LEU A 71 -7.75 -12.96 -15.51
C LEU A 71 -6.36 -12.32 -15.58
N ASP A 72 -5.33 -12.91 -14.99
CA ASP A 72 -3.94 -12.44 -15.08
C ASP A 72 -3.69 -10.98 -14.65
N CYS A 73 -4.61 -10.37 -13.87
CA CYS A 73 -4.37 -9.09 -13.19
C CYS A 73 -4.38 -9.26 -11.67
N ALA A 74 -3.76 -8.31 -10.97
CA ALA A 74 -3.80 -8.27 -9.51
C ALA A 74 -5.24 -8.15 -8.98
N PRO A 75 -5.53 -8.61 -7.74
CA PRO A 75 -6.79 -8.35 -7.07
C PRO A 75 -7.05 -6.84 -6.91
N PHE A 76 -8.33 -6.46 -6.93
CA PHE A 76 -8.78 -5.08 -6.77
C PHE A 76 -9.56 -4.95 -5.46
N LEU A 77 -9.21 -3.96 -4.64
CA LEU A 77 -9.82 -3.72 -3.34
C LEU A 77 -10.32 -2.27 -3.24
N ALA A 78 -11.62 -2.11 -3.06
CA ALA A 78 -12.26 -0.82 -2.91
C ALA A 78 -12.18 -0.31 -1.46
N VAL A 79 -11.66 0.90 -1.26
CA VAL A 79 -11.42 1.48 0.07
C VAL A 79 -11.97 2.90 0.17
N GLU A 80 -12.90 3.14 1.10
CA GLU A 80 -13.53 4.45 1.35
C GLU A 80 -12.49 5.52 1.75
N ALA A 81 -11.46 5.12 2.50
CA ALA A 81 -10.48 6.04 3.07
C ALA A 81 -9.68 6.83 2.02
N CYS A 82 -9.57 6.36 0.76
CA CYS A 82 -8.87 7.05 -0.32
C CYS A 82 -9.81 7.79 -1.30
N ARG A 83 -11.02 8.16 -0.87
CA ARG A 83 -11.93 9.03 -1.63
C ARG A 83 -11.46 10.47 -1.73
N GLU A 84 -11.95 11.16 -2.76
CA GLU A 84 -11.88 12.61 -2.90
C GLU A 84 -12.44 13.30 -1.65
N ARG A 85 -12.15 14.58 -1.50
CA ARG A 85 -12.76 15.43 -0.49
C ARG A 85 -14.29 15.34 -0.52
N LEU A 86 -14.88 14.85 0.56
CA LEU A 86 -16.30 14.50 0.64
C LEU A 86 -17.23 15.72 0.74
N GLY A 87 -18.48 15.52 0.29
CA GLY A 87 -19.61 16.42 0.46
C GLY A 87 -19.73 17.57 -0.55
N VAL A 88 -20.87 18.27 -0.58
CA VAL A 88 -21.23 19.38 -1.48
C VAL A 88 -21.31 19.02 -2.98
N HIS A 89 -20.26 18.43 -3.55
CA HIS A 89 -20.21 18.11 -4.97
C HIS A 89 -20.84 16.74 -5.22
N PRO A 90 -21.94 16.65 -6.00
CA PRO A 90 -22.62 15.38 -6.24
C PRO A 90 -21.76 14.34 -6.95
N CYS A 91 -20.74 14.77 -7.71
CA CYS A 91 -19.78 13.87 -8.34
C CYS A 91 -18.88 13.14 -7.33
N ASP A 92 -18.78 13.63 -6.10
CA ASP A 92 -18.05 12.99 -5.00
C ASP A 92 -18.94 12.03 -4.20
N LYS A 93 -20.22 11.88 -4.56
CA LYS A 93 -21.13 10.86 -4.03
C LYS A 93 -20.99 9.58 -4.85
N ARG A 94 -20.77 8.44 -4.19
CA ARG A 94 -20.79 7.14 -4.87
C ARG A 94 -22.20 6.60 -5.00
N SER A 95 -22.37 5.62 -5.88
CA SER A 95 -23.60 4.83 -5.94
C SER A 95 -23.55 3.69 -4.91
N SER A 96 -24.61 2.88 -4.86
CA SER A 96 -24.68 1.75 -3.95
C SER A 96 -23.66 0.68 -4.30
N ILE A 97 -23.16 -0.03 -3.29
CA ILE A 97 -22.24 -1.15 -3.50
C ILE A 97 -22.95 -2.29 -4.24
N THR A 98 -24.23 -2.50 -4.00
CA THR A 98 -25.10 -3.40 -4.76
C THR A 98 -25.04 -3.09 -6.25
N ARG A 99 -25.17 -1.81 -6.65
CA ARG A 99 -25.00 -1.40 -8.05
C ARG A 99 -23.56 -1.66 -8.52
N TYR A 100 -22.55 -1.28 -7.75
CA TYR A 100 -21.16 -1.48 -8.16
C TYR A 100 -20.79 -2.93 -8.37
N ARG A 101 -21.29 -3.87 -7.56
CA ARG A 101 -21.09 -5.31 -7.77
C ARG A 101 -21.68 -5.80 -9.10
N THR A 102 -22.74 -5.17 -9.62
CA THR A 102 -23.24 -5.51 -10.97
C THR A 102 -22.35 -5.00 -12.10
N LEU A 103 -21.61 -3.92 -11.87
CA LEU A 103 -20.78 -3.26 -12.89
C LEU A 103 -19.34 -3.76 -12.87
N PHE A 104 -18.82 -4.08 -11.68
CA PHE A 104 -17.45 -4.48 -11.39
C PHE A 104 -17.41 -5.73 -10.51
N PRO A 105 -17.90 -6.89 -10.99
CA PRO A 105 -18.15 -8.04 -10.13
C PRO A 105 -16.89 -8.69 -9.53
N ALA A 106 -15.71 -8.46 -10.11
CA ALA A 106 -14.44 -8.96 -9.57
C ALA A 106 -13.71 -8.00 -8.62
N ILE A 107 -14.23 -6.78 -8.37
CA ILE A 107 -13.65 -5.89 -7.36
C ILE A 107 -14.16 -6.29 -5.98
N ASP A 108 -13.25 -6.41 -5.01
CA ASP A 108 -13.62 -6.64 -3.63
C ASP A 108 -14.09 -5.34 -2.96
N PHE A 109 -15.32 -5.37 -2.45
CA PHE A 109 -15.95 -4.28 -1.68
C PHE A 109 -16.16 -4.68 -0.21
N SER A 110 -15.51 -5.73 0.28
CA SER A 110 -15.69 -6.31 1.63
C SER A 110 -15.38 -5.31 2.76
N LEU A 111 -14.49 -4.34 2.52
CA LEU A 111 -14.14 -3.31 3.49
C LEU A 111 -15.15 -2.15 3.57
N ILE A 112 -16.20 -2.17 2.75
CA ILE A 112 -17.24 -1.13 2.76
C ILE A 112 -18.45 -1.63 3.55
N GLU A 113 -18.70 -1.00 4.69
CA GLU A 113 -19.74 -1.40 5.64
C GLU A 113 -21.16 -1.10 5.14
N ASN A 114 -21.36 0.05 4.49
CA ASN A 114 -22.68 0.56 4.14
C ASN A 114 -22.94 0.45 2.63
N ASP A 115 -24.10 -0.09 2.24
CA ASP A 115 -24.46 -0.19 0.83
C ASP A 115 -24.61 1.19 0.19
N GLU A 116 -25.37 2.09 0.83
CA GLU A 116 -25.51 3.48 0.43
C GLU A 116 -24.33 4.35 0.89
N ASP A 117 -24.17 5.49 0.24
CA ASP A 117 -23.11 6.45 0.58
C ASP A 117 -23.51 7.29 1.79
N VAL A 118 -23.16 6.81 2.98
CA VAL A 118 -23.40 7.50 4.26
C VAL A 118 -22.30 8.49 4.64
N LEU A 119 -21.20 8.56 3.89
CA LEU A 119 -20.06 9.43 4.18
C LEU A 119 -20.15 10.78 3.45
N TRP A 120 -20.93 10.85 2.37
CA TRP A 120 -21.12 12.07 1.61
C TRP A 120 -22.31 12.87 2.15
N GLU A 121 -22.07 14.15 2.47
CA GLU A 121 -23.09 15.08 2.96
C GLU A 121 -23.36 16.19 1.92
N PRO A 122 -24.62 16.52 1.61
CA PRO A 122 -24.95 17.50 0.56
C PRO A 122 -24.51 18.93 0.91
N ASP A 123 -24.50 19.29 2.19
CA ASP A 123 -24.31 20.68 2.62
C ASP A 123 -22.98 20.91 3.36
N VAL A 124 -22.23 19.84 3.66
CA VAL A 124 -21.00 19.91 4.45
C VAL A 124 -19.83 19.40 3.62
N ARG A 125 -18.92 20.30 3.25
CA ARG A 125 -17.65 19.92 2.61
C ARG A 125 -16.66 19.50 3.69
N GLU A 126 -16.06 18.32 3.53
CA GLU A 126 -15.02 17.82 4.42
C GLU A 126 -13.89 18.85 4.57
N ALA A 127 -13.41 19.07 5.79
CA ALA A 127 -12.33 20.03 6.03
C ALA A 127 -10.97 19.49 5.54
N ILE A 128 -10.05 20.38 5.16
CA ILE A 128 -8.77 20.00 4.55
C ILE A 128 -7.91 19.15 5.50
N ASP A 129 -7.87 19.55 6.76
CA ASP A 129 -7.19 18.84 7.85
C ASP A 129 -7.82 17.45 8.11
N VAL A 130 -9.14 17.34 7.98
CA VAL A 130 -9.86 16.05 8.06
C VAL A 130 -9.48 15.13 6.90
N VAL A 131 -9.42 15.64 5.66
CA VAL A 131 -8.95 14.86 4.49
C VAL A 131 -7.52 14.38 4.71
N ALA A 132 -6.62 15.27 5.15
CA ALA A 132 -5.23 14.93 5.39
C ALA A 132 -5.11 13.86 6.50
N ALA A 133 -5.86 14.00 7.60
CA ALA A 133 -5.83 13.04 8.71
C ALA A 133 -6.35 11.66 8.27
N ARG A 134 -7.41 11.64 7.46
CA ARG A 134 -7.92 10.42 6.80
C ARG A 134 -6.86 9.80 5.87
N GLY A 135 -6.15 10.65 5.12
CA GLY A 135 -5.04 10.25 4.27
C GLY A 135 -3.88 9.59 5.03
N MET A 136 -3.46 10.14 6.17
CA MET A 136 -2.42 9.52 6.99
C MET A 136 -2.86 8.18 7.56
N LYS A 137 -4.10 8.07 8.06
CA LYS A 137 -4.65 6.77 8.49
C LYS A 137 -4.67 5.74 7.35
N PHE A 138 -4.92 6.20 6.11
CA PHE A 138 -4.85 5.34 4.93
C PHE A 138 -3.41 4.89 4.63
N LEU A 139 -2.41 5.77 4.77
CA LEU A 139 -0.99 5.39 4.67
C LEU A 139 -0.59 4.40 5.79
N ASP A 140 -1.05 4.61 7.02
CA ASP A 140 -0.83 3.66 8.13
C ASP A 140 -1.47 2.30 7.84
N TRP A 141 -2.68 2.29 7.27
CA TRP A 141 -3.34 1.04 6.85
C TRP A 141 -2.56 0.32 5.74
N LEU A 142 -1.99 1.05 4.77
CA LEU A 142 -1.15 0.45 3.73
C LEU A 142 0.09 -0.24 4.30
N TRP A 143 0.63 0.25 5.42
CA TRP A 143 1.73 -0.42 6.11
C TRP A 143 1.38 -1.79 6.68
N THR A 144 0.09 -2.03 6.97
CA THR A 144 -0.39 -3.31 7.50
C THR A 144 -0.58 -4.38 6.41
N ARG A 145 -0.48 -4.00 5.13
CA ARG A 145 -0.68 -4.91 3.99
C ARG A 145 0.50 -5.87 3.81
N GLU A 146 0.25 -7.04 3.26
CA GLU A 146 1.32 -8.00 2.94
C GLU A 146 1.99 -7.71 1.59
N GLU A 147 1.32 -6.95 0.71
CA GLU A 147 1.72 -6.74 -0.69
C GLU A 147 2.80 -5.65 -0.87
N ASN A 148 3.94 -5.99 -1.48
CA ASN A 148 5.06 -5.05 -1.62
C ASN A 148 4.86 -3.97 -2.69
N GLU A 149 4.09 -4.30 -3.72
CA GLU A 149 3.87 -3.48 -4.92
C GLU A 149 2.37 -3.16 -5.05
N ILE A 150 1.95 -1.99 -4.58
CA ILE A 150 0.54 -1.61 -4.51
C ILE A 150 0.27 -0.44 -5.47
N ALA A 151 -0.71 -0.60 -6.36
CA ALA A 151 -1.24 0.51 -7.13
C ALA A 151 -2.40 1.16 -6.37
N ILE A 152 -2.41 2.48 -6.25
CA ILE A 152 -3.45 3.26 -5.57
C ILE A 152 -4.09 4.20 -6.58
N VAL A 153 -5.34 3.91 -6.96
CA VAL A 153 -6.10 4.78 -7.86
C VAL A 153 -7.03 5.65 -7.03
N THR A 154 -6.77 6.96 -7.01
CA THR A 154 -7.46 7.93 -6.13
C THR A 154 -7.66 9.29 -6.81
N HIS A 155 -7.66 10.40 -6.06
CA HIS A 155 -8.13 11.72 -6.48
C HIS A 155 -7.15 12.83 -6.11
N SER A 156 -7.21 13.91 -6.90
CA SER A 156 -6.24 15.00 -6.80
C SER A 156 -6.23 15.71 -5.45
N SER A 157 -7.38 16.04 -4.84
CA SER A 157 -7.36 16.78 -3.56
C SER A 157 -6.99 15.86 -2.40
N PHE A 158 -7.42 14.59 -2.44
CA PHE A 158 -6.96 13.58 -1.49
C PHE A 158 -5.43 13.47 -1.49
N LEU A 159 -4.82 13.34 -2.67
CA LEU A 159 -3.37 13.28 -2.82
C LEU A 159 -2.69 14.56 -2.38
N ASP A 160 -3.18 15.72 -2.82
CA ASP A 160 -2.63 17.03 -2.46
C ASP A 160 -2.56 17.18 -0.94
N PHE A 161 -3.68 17.00 -0.23
CA PHE A 161 -3.70 17.21 1.22
C PHE A 161 -2.94 16.13 2.01
N THR A 162 -3.02 14.87 1.58
CA THR A 162 -2.31 13.77 2.24
C THR A 162 -0.80 13.90 2.09
N LEU A 163 -0.31 14.09 0.86
CA LEU A 163 1.12 14.18 0.58
C LEU A 163 1.73 15.49 1.09
N ASN A 164 0.97 16.61 1.10
CA ASN A 164 1.39 17.83 1.79
C ASN A 164 1.59 17.61 3.29
N MET A 165 0.79 16.76 3.93
CA MET A 165 0.97 16.45 5.35
C MET A 165 2.15 15.51 5.57
N TYR A 166 2.21 14.41 4.82
CA TYR A 166 3.28 13.42 4.93
C TYR A 166 4.67 14.02 4.63
N SER A 167 4.76 14.90 3.63
CA SER A 167 6.02 15.51 3.20
C SER A 167 6.68 16.40 4.26
N LYS A 168 5.97 16.81 5.32
CA LYS A 168 6.55 17.57 6.44
C LYS A 168 7.67 16.81 7.17
N GLU A 169 7.67 15.48 7.07
CA GLU A 169 8.67 14.59 7.69
C GLU A 169 9.77 14.14 6.71
N CYS A 170 9.73 14.65 5.48
CA CYS A 170 10.64 14.28 4.40
C CYS A 170 11.77 15.32 4.21
N HIS A 171 12.86 14.90 3.55
CA HIS A 171 13.90 15.82 3.11
C HIS A 171 13.31 16.90 2.17
N PRO A 172 13.73 18.18 2.23
CA PRO A 172 13.11 19.27 1.48
C PRO A 172 12.90 19.00 -0.02
N THR A 173 13.86 18.36 -0.68
CA THR A 173 13.77 17.99 -2.11
C THR A 173 12.64 16.98 -2.37
N ILE A 174 12.52 15.94 -1.53
CA ILE A 174 11.44 14.95 -1.62
C ILE A 174 10.11 15.65 -1.34
N ALA A 175 10.09 16.52 -0.33
CA ALA A 175 8.90 17.27 0.02
C ALA A 175 8.43 18.22 -1.10
N GLU A 176 9.33 18.84 -1.85
CA GLU A 176 8.97 19.65 -3.01
C GLU A 176 8.31 18.80 -4.11
N ASP A 177 8.87 17.63 -4.41
CA ASP A 177 8.32 16.72 -5.43
C ASP A 177 6.95 16.15 -5.03
N MET A 178 6.77 15.75 -3.76
CA MET A 178 5.50 15.22 -3.26
C MET A 178 4.35 16.25 -3.30
N ARG A 179 4.66 17.55 -3.22
CA ARG A 179 3.68 18.64 -3.21
C ARG A 179 3.26 19.09 -4.61
N LYS A 180 3.88 18.55 -5.67
CA LYS A 180 3.46 18.84 -7.04
C LYS A 180 2.06 18.27 -7.26
N ARG A 181 1.16 19.07 -7.82
CA ARG A 181 -0.18 18.60 -8.18
C ARG A 181 -0.12 17.50 -9.23
N PHE A 182 -1.02 16.53 -9.12
CA PHE A 182 -1.19 15.47 -10.10
C PHE A 182 -2.10 15.93 -11.23
N ALA A 183 -1.73 15.62 -12.46
CA ALA A 183 -2.62 15.66 -13.62
C ALA A 183 -3.53 14.41 -13.65
N ASN A 184 -4.58 14.48 -14.47
CA ASN A 184 -5.48 13.34 -14.66
C ASN A 184 -4.75 12.16 -15.31
N CYS A 185 -4.86 10.97 -14.72
CA CYS A 185 -4.14 9.75 -15.12
C CYS A 185 -2.60 9.93 -15.12
N GLU A 186 -2.08 10.83 -14.29
CA GLU A 186 -0.66 10.85 -13.98
C GLU A 186 -0.32 9.69 -13.04
N LEU A 187 0.83 9.05 -13.27
CA LEU A 187 1.37 7.98 -12.44
C LEU A 187 2.63 8.48 -11.73
N ARG A 188 2.71 8.31 -10.41
CA ARG A 188 3.95 8.49 -9.63
C ARG A 188 4.23 7.28 -8.77
N SER A 189 5.41 6.72 -8.93
CA SER A 189 5.92 5.66 -8.06
C SER A 189 6.66 6.27 -6.87
N MET A 190 6.30 5.83 -5.66
CA MET A 190 6.86 6.28 -4.38
C MET A 190 7.28 5.07 -3.56
N VAL A 191 8.44 5.17 -2.93
CA VAL A 191 8.92 4.15 -2.00
C VAL A 191 8.61 4.61 -0.58
N LEU A 192 7.77 3.88 0.12
CA LEU A 192 7.59 4.05 1.55
C LEU A 192 8.64 3.21 2.29
N VAL A 193 9.32 3.83 3.25
CA VAL A 193 10.38 3.17 4.05
C VAL A 193 9.98 3.20 5.52
N ASP A 194 10.04 2.04 6.17
CA ASP A 194 9.83 1.94 7.60
C ASP A 194 11.05 2.52 8.34
N ARG A 195 10.85 3.66 8.99
CA ARG A 195 11.89 4.32 9.78
C ARG A 195 12.04 3.74 11.18
N SER A 196 11.09 2.94 11.66
CA SER A 196 11.15 2.35 12.99
C SER A 196 12.22 1.25 13.09
N ASN A 197 12.56 0.62 11.97
CA ASN A 197 13.66 -0.37 11.85
C ASN A 197 15.02 0.23 11.48
N LEU A 198 15.12 1.55 11.22
CA LEU A 198 16.38 2.19 10.82
C LEU A 198 17.33 2.46 12.02
N GLY A 199 16.95 2.06 13.24
CA GLY A 199 17.55 2.54 14.48
C GLY A 199 18.07 1.49 15.48
N SER A 200 18.10 0.19 15.17
CA SER A 200 18.61 -0.82 16.12
C SER A 200 19.58 -1.85 15.55
N ASP A 201 19.84 -1.87 14.25
CA ASP A 201 20.84 -2.77 13.70
C ASP A 201 22.23 -2.13 13.85
N THR A 202 22.84 -2.32 15.02
CA THR A 202 24.30 -2.24 15.10
C THR A 202 24.86 -3.23 14.06
N PRO A 203 25.70 -2.81 13.10
CA PRO A 203 26.28 -3.74 12.13
C PRO A 203 27.07 -4.79 12.91
N THR A 204 26.56 -6.02 12.94
CA THR A 204 27.18 -7.14 13.68
C THR A 204 28.49 -7.60 13.02
N CYS A 205 28.82 -7.02 11.87
CA CYS A 205 29.98 -7.33 11.04
C CYS A 205 31.17 -6.37 11.28
N ASP A 206 30.99 -5.32 12.08
CA ASP A 206 32.05 -4.33 12.29
C ASP A 206 33.15 -4.93 13.19
N PHE A 207 34.24 -5.33 12.55
CA PHE A 207 35.46 -5.80 13.21
C PHE A 207 36.39 -4.60 13.47
N PRO A 208 36.58 -4.16 14.73
CA PRO A 208 37.30 -2.92 15.04
C PRO A 208 38.83 -3.02 14.88
N GLY A 209 39.34 -4.10 14.28
CA GLY A 209 40.74 -4.25 13.89
C GLY A 209 41.73 -4.09 15.04
N LYS A 210 41.73 -5.00 16.02
CA LYS A 210 42.84 -5.18 16.98
C LYS A 210 43.02 -6.65 17.33
N ILE A 211 44.27 -7.08 17.49
CA ILE A 211 44.60 -8.36 18.13
C ILE A 211 44.30 -8.20 19.63
N PRO A 212 43.61 -9.14 20.29
CA PRO A 212 43.40 -9.06 21.74
C PRO A 212 44.74 -8.91 22.42
N ALA A 213 44.86 -7.93 23.33
CA ALA A 213 46.06 -7.78 24.14
C ALA A 213 46.22 -9.05 24.99
N GLY A 214 47.08 -9.95 24.52
CA GLY A 214 47.61 -11.03 25.33
C GLY A 214 48.35 -10.40 26.49
N LEU A 215 47.88 -10.65 27.71
CA LEU A 215 48.68 -10.42 28.90
C LEU A 215 49.80 -11.47 28.87
N ASP A 216 50.94 -11.08 28.30
CA ASP A 216 52.20 -11.78 28.51
C ASP A 216 52.53 -11.71 30.00
N LEU A 217 52.59 -12.84 30.70
CA LEU A 217 53.37 -13.01 31.93
C LEU A 217 53.86 -14.47 32.05
N PRO A 218 55.06 -14.67 32.61
CA PRO A 218 55.96 -15.77 32.26
C PRO A 218 55.73 -17.08 33.04
N SER A 219 56.24 -18.15 32.43
CA SER A 219 56.44 -19.49 33.01
C SER A 219 57.30 -19.41 34.28
N ASP A 220 56.78 -19.89 35.42
CA ASP A 220 57.38 -21.03 36.15
C ASP A 220 56.78 -21.30 37.55
N VAL A 221 56.51 -22.60 37.76
CA VAL A 221 56.59 -23.40 39.01
C VAL A 221 55.37 -23.43 39.99
N ALA A 222 54.59 -24.49 39.78
CA ALA A 222 54.28 -25.61 40.69
C ALA A 222 53.35 -25.48 41.92
N ASP A 223 52.40 -26.42 41.89
CA ASP A 223 51.98 -27.37 42.94
C ASP A 223 50.73 -27.08 43.82
N LYS A 224 49.70 -27.91 43.52
CA LYS A 224 48.85 -28.74 44.42
C LYS A 224 47.53 -28.19 45.01
N LYS A 225 46.46 -28.81 44.48
CA LYS A 225 45.45 -29.69 45.14
C LYS A 225 44.13 -29.13 45.73
N HIS A 226 43.04 -29.80 45.30
CA HIS A 226 41.78 -30.16 46.01
C HIS A 226 40.75 -29.02 46.28
N ILE A 227 39.41 -29.14 46.23
CA ILE A 227 38.40 -30.22 46.15
C ILE A 227 37.04 -29.60 45.67
N GLU A 228 36.09 -30.48 45.32
CA GLU A 228 34.65 -30.38 44.95
C GLU A 228 33.79 -29.38 45.77
N GLU A 229 32.60 -28.91 45.36
CA GLU A 229 31.28 -29.58 45.24
C GLU A 229 30.24 -28.51 44.77
N ALA A 230 29.42 -28.72 43.74
CA ALA A 230 28.05 -29.26 43.74
C ALA A 230 26.88 -28.34 44.20
N SER A 231 25.92 -28.17 43.28
CA SER A 231 24.46 -28.33 43.44
C SER A 231 23.49 -27.12 43.42
N ASN A 232 22.34 -27.42 42.80
CA ASN A 232 21.03 -26.77 42.77
C ASN A 232 20.88 -25.50 41.90
N GLY A 233 19.82 -25.34 41.10
CA GLY A 233 18.59 -26.10 40.95
C GLY A 233 17.60 -25.29 40.09
N ASN A 234 17.02 -26.00 39.14
CA ASN A 234 16.04 -25.62 38.11
C ASN A 234 14.93 -24.61 38.53
N ARG A 235 14.56 -23.68 37.63
CA ARG A 235 13.16 -23.22 37.40
C ARG A 235 13.02 -22.31 36.17
N GLY A 236 12.07 -22.68 35.31
CA GLY A 236 11.23 -21.71 34.61
C GLY A 236 11.46 -21.56 33.12
N ALA A 237 10.85 -22.46 32.33
CA ALA A 237 10.57 -22.23 30.93
C ALA A 237 9.69 -20.98 30.76
N ALA A 238 10.12 -20.06 29.90
CA ALA A 238 9.25 -19.08 29.26
C ALA A 238 9.52 -19.18 27.76
N GLY A 239 8.65 -19.91 27.06
CA GLY A 239 8.58 -19.85 25.61
C GLY A 239 8.22 -18.42 25.22
N CYS A 240 9.13 -17.76 24.51
CA CYS A 240 8.84 -16.47 23.90
C CYS A 240 8.45 -16.72 22.45
N LEU A 241 7.33 -16.09 22.10
CA LEU A 241 6.49 -16.29 20.94
C LEU A 241 7.25 -16.22 19.61
N GLU A 242 6.71 -16.98 18.67
CA GLU A 242 6.97 -16.91 17.24
C GLU A 242 7.07 -15.47 16.76
N HIS A 243 8.19 -15.15 16.11
CA HIS A 243 8.34 -13.92 15.35
C HIS A 243 7.33 -13.95 14.20
N THR A 244 6.28 -13.16 14.35
CA THR A 244 5.36 -12.79 13.28
C THR A 244 6.15 -12.24 12.10
N HIS A 245 5.91 -12.82 10.93
CA HIS A 245 6.36 -12.38 9.61
C HIS A 245 6.50 -10.85 9.54
N MET A 246 7.73 -10.34 9.50
CA MET A 246 7.98 -8.92 9.25
C MET A 246 7.72 -8.65 7.77
N SER A 247 6.76 -7.76 7.51
CA SER A 247 6.57 -7.13 6.19
C SER A 247 7.91 -6.52 5.74
N SER A 248 8.16 -6.52 4.42
CA SER A 248 9.35 -5.89 3.84
C SER A 248 9.55 -4.48 4.42
N PRO A 249 10.79 -4.07 4.78
CA PRO A 249 11.06 -2.72 5.31
C PRO A 249 10.78 -1.61 4.29
N THR A 250 10.40 -1.97 3.07
CA THR A 250 10.22 -1.07 1.93
C THR A 250 9.04 -1.54 1.07
N ARG A 251 8.16 -0.60 0.72
CA ARG A 251 6.99 -0.83 -0.14
C ARG A 251 6.99 0.15 -1.31
N LEU A 252 6.78 -0.34 -2.54
CA LEU A 252 6.60 0.50 -3.72
C LEU A 252 5.11 0.75 -3.94
N ILE A 253 4.75 2.02 -4.00
CA ILE A 253 3.39 2.48 -4.21
C ILE A 253 3.34 3.24 -5.53
N SER A 254 2.43 2.84 -6.40
CA SER A 254 2.16 3.54 -7.66
C SER A 254 0.82 4.27 -7.55
N ILE A 255 0.88 5.60 -7.47
CA ILE A 255 -0.29 6.48 -7.35
C ILE A 255 -0.67 7.05 -8.72
#